data_AF-A0A2G9T5Y0-F1
#
_entry.id   AF-A0A2G9T5Y0-F1
#
_cell.length_a   1.000
_cell.length_b   1.000
_cell.length_c   1.000
_cell.angle_alpha   90.00
_cell.angle_beta   90.00
_cell.angle_gamma   90.00
#
_symmetry.space_group_name_H-M   'P 1'
#
loop_
_entity.id
_entity.type
_entity.pdbx_description
1 polymer ?
#
loop_
_entity_poly.entity_id
_entity_poly.type
_entity_poly.pdbx_seq_one_letter_code
_entity_poly.pdbx_strand_id
1 'polypeptide(L)'
;DCTFFTKKDIIRLYKRFYGLSPHKVPTNMQGSRPSIVTLSFEEIEKMPELRENPFRRRICEVFSEDGRGNLTFDDFLDMFSVFSEMAPLQLKLKYAFRIY
;
A
#
# COMPACT_ATOMS: atom_id res chain seq x y z
N ASP A 1 -17.83 -1.26 -0.30
CA ASP A 1 -17.07 -1.67 -1.50
C ASP A 1 -15.89 -0.72 -1.71
N CYS A 2 -14.73 -1.01 -1.11
CA CYS A 2 -13.69 0.00 -0.90
C CYS A 2 -12.47 -0.06 -1.84
N THR A 3 -12.48 -0.88 -2.89
CA THR A 3 -11.37 -0.89 -3.86
C THR A 3 -11.87 -1.11 -5.28
N PHE A 4 -11.47 -0.25 -6.22
CA PHE A 4 -11.70 -0.41 -7.68
C PHE A 4 -10.95 -1.60 -8.30
N PHE A 5 -10.38 -2.48 -7.48
CA PHE A 5 -9.52 -3.57 -7.91
C PHE A 5 -10.30 -4.83 -8.21
N THR A 6 -9.99 -5.46 -9.34
CA THR A 6 -10.46 -6.82 -9.60
C THR A 6 -9.68 -7.80 -8.72
N LYS A 7 -10.21 -9.01 -8.53
CA LYS A 7 -9.49 -10.11 -7.85
C LYS A 7 -8.08 -10.33 -8.43
N LYS A 8 -7.89 -10.12 -9.74
CA LYS A 8 -6.58 -10.25 -10.40
C LYS A 8 -5.61 -9.14 -9.96
N ASP A 9 -6.10 -7.92 -9.76
CA ASP A 9 -5.28 -6.79 -9.32
C ASP A 9 -4.86 -6.94 -7.87
N ILE A 10 -5.79 -7.39 -7.01
CA ILE A 10 -5.50 -7.69 -5.60
C ILE A 10 -4.41 -8.78 -5.51
N ILE A 11 -4.50 -9.85 -6.31
CA ILE A 11 -3.48 -10.90 -6.35
C ILE A 11 -2.12 -10.36 -6.86
N ARG A 12 -2.13 -9.47 -7.86
CA ARG A 12 -0.89 -8.84 -8.37
C ARG A 12 -0.24 -7.95 -7.31
N LEU A 13 -1.04 -7.13 -6.61
CA LEU A 13 -0.56 -6.28 -5.53
C LEU A 13 -0.05 -7.13 -4.36
N TYR A 14 -0.72 -8.23 -4.01
CA TYR A 14 -0.25 -9.16 -3.00
C TYR A 14 1.11 -9.77 -3.36
N LYS A 15 1.30 -10.20 -4.61
CA LYS A 15 2.61 -10.71 -5.08
C LYS A 15 3.71 -9.65 -4.97
N ARG A 16 3.40 -8.38 -5.26
CA ARG A 16 4.33 -7.27 -5.08
C ARG A 16 4.66 -7.06 -3.59
N PHE A 17 3.64 -7.00 -2.74
CA PHE A 17 3.78 -6.87 -1.28
C PHE A 17 4.62 -7.99 -0.68
N TYR A 18 4.36 -9.24 -1.08
CA TYR A 18 5.19 -10.40 -0.73
C TYR A 18 6.64 -10.26 -1.23
N GLY A 19 6.84 -9.77 -2.46
CA GLY A 19 8.17 -9.58 -3.03
C GLY A 19 9.05 -8.56 -2.29
N LEU A 20 8.44 -7.59 -1.59
CA LEU A 20 9.19 -6.62 -0.79
C LEU A 20 9.77 -7.24 0.48
N SER A 21 9.11 -8.25 1.06
CA SER A 21 9.54 -8.90 2.30
C SER A 21 9.02 -10.34 2.40
N PRO A 22 9.63 -11.28 1.67
CA PRO A 22 9.20 -12.68 1.64
C PRO A 22 9.34 -13.38 3.01
N HIS A 23 10.13 -12.82 3.93
CA HIS A 23 10.31 -13.34 5.28
C HIS A 23 9.20 -12.92 6.26
N LYS A 24 8.49 -11.81 6.00
CA LYS A 24 7.41 -11.29 6.87
C LYS A 24 6.03 -11.66 6.35
N VAL A 25 5.86 -11.73 5.03
CA VAL A 25 4.58 -12.02 4.40
C VAL A 25 4.46 -13.53 4.19
N PRO A 26 3.51 -14.24 4.83
CA PRO A 26 3.34 -15.67 4.60
C PRO A 26 2.87 -15.96 3.17
N THR A 27 3.30 -17.08 2.59
CA THR A 27 2.96 -17.45 1.20
C THR A 27 1.46 -17.74 1.03
N ASN A 28 0.79 -18.16 2.12
CA ASN A 28 -0.65 -18.43 2.17
C ASN A 28 -1.26 -17.81 3.44
N MET A 29 -2.26 -16.93 3.28
CA MET A 29 -3.09 -16.34 4.36
C MET A 29 -4.08 -17.35 5.00
N GLN A 30 -3.87 -18.66 4.85
CA GLN A 30 -4.80 -19.71 5.31
C GLN A 30 -4.58 -20.14 6.77
N GLY A 31 -3.75 -19.43 7.54
CA GLY A 31 -3.55 -19.68 8.96
C GLY A 31 -4.63 -18.99 9.80
N SER A 32 -5.02 -19.62 10.92
CA SER A 32 -6.15 -19.27 11.82
C SER A 32 -6.13 -17.86 12.46
N ARG A 33 -5.23 -16.96 12.05
CA ARG A 33 -5.29 -15.53 12.34
C ARG A 33 -4.72 -14.80 11.13
N PRO A 34 -5.40 -13.79 10.57
CA PRO A 34 -4.72 -12.85 9.70
C PRO A 34 -3.71 -12.11 10.57
N SER A 35 -2.46 -12.60 10.61
CA SER A 35 -1.37 -11.80 11.14
C SER A 35 -1.39 -10.53 10.30
N ILE A 36 -1.72 -9.39 10.92
CA ILE A 36 -1.67 -8.09 10.27
C ILE A 36 -0.20 -7.87 9.93
N VAL A 37 0.18 -8.20 8.69
CA VAL A 37 1.55 -8.07 8.24
C VAL A 37 1.74 -6.62 7.84
N THR A 38 2.57 -5.92 8.61
CA THR A 38 2.99 -4.55 8.33
C THR A 38 4.38 -4.57 7.70
N LEU A 39 4.54 -3.86 6.59
CA LEU A 39 5.85 -3.54 6.02
C LEU A 39 6.29 -2.18 6.53
N SER A 40 7.58 -2.08 6.86
CA SER A 40 8.21 -0.83 7.24
C SER A 40 8.43 0.07 6.02
N PHE A 41 8.53 1.38 6.26
CA PHE A 41 8.83 2.37 5.22
C PHE A 41 10.05 1.97 4.36
N GLU A 42 11.12 1.46 4.98
CA GLU A 42 12.34 1.03 4.28
C GLU A 42 12.11 -0.14 3.32
N GLU A 43 11.16 -1.02 3.62
CA GLU A 43 10.77 -2.13 2.75
C GLU A 43 9.94 -1.63 1.56
N ILE A 44 9.10 -0.63 1.81
CA ILE A 44 8.20 -0.02 0.82
C ILE A 44 8.95 0.92 -0.13
N GLU A 45 9.96 1.66 0.35
CA GLU A 45 10.80 2.55 -0.45
C GLU A 45 11.61 1.81 -1.53
N LYS A 46 11.85 0.50 -1.36
CA LYS A 46 12.53 -0.33 -2.37
C LYS A 46 11.76 -0.42 -3.69
N MET A 47 10.46 -0.09 -3.69
CA MET A 47 9.66 -0.02 -4.91
C MET A 47 10.16 1.12 -5.80
N PRO A 48 10.45 0.86 -7.09
CA PRO A 48 10.89 1.90 -8.01
C PRO A 48 9.87 3.04 -8.14
N GLU A 49 8.57 2.75 -8.00
CA GLU A 49 7.50 3.76 -8.08
C GLU A 49 7.56 4.80 -6.95
N LEU A 50 8.02 4.40 -5.75
CA LEU A 50 8.17 5.28 -4.60
C LEU A 50 9.59 5.83 -4.48
N ARG A 51 10.61 5.09 -4.92
CA ARG A 51 12.00 5.50 -4.81
C ARG A 51 12.27 6.84 -5.49
N GLU A 52 11.70 7.04 -6.68
CA GLU A 52 11.86 8.27 -7.48
C GLU A 52 10.89 9.39 -7.05
N ASN A 53 10.00 9.15 -6.09
CA ASN A 53 8.98 10.11 -5.67
C ASN A 53 9.47 10.96 -4.49
N PRO A 54 9.62 12.29 -4.62
CA PRO A 54 10.10 13.16 -3.55
C PRO A 54 9.17 13.17 -2.31
N PHE A 55 7.89 12.81 -2.48
CA PHE A 55 6.91 12.76 -1.40
C PHE A 55 6.74 11.35 -0.80
N ARG A 56 7.56 10.37 -1.18
CA ARG A 56 7.44 8.96 -0.77
C ARG A 56 7.24 8.73 0.73
N ARG A 57 8.00 9.44 1.56
CA ARG A 57 7.89 9.34 3.02
C ARG A 57 6.53 9.83 3.49
N ARG A 58 6.10 10.98 2.97
CA ARG A 58 4.83 11.59 3.34
C ARG A 58 3.63 10.80 2.83
N ILE A 59 3.74 10.21 1.65
CA ILE A 59 2.77 9.26 1.12
C ILE A 59 2.63 8.10 2.11
N CYS A 60 3.73 7.43 2.49
CA CYS A 60 3.67 6.32 3.43
C CYS A 60 3.09 6.74 4.79
N GLU A 61 3.47 7.91 5.32
CA GLU A 61 2.89 8.45 6.56
C GLU A 61 1.38 8.71 6.48
N VAL A 62 0.88 9.19 5.34
CA VAL A 62 -0.55 9.50 5.16
C VAL A 62 -1.42 8.25 5.01
N PHE A 63 -0.86 7.19 4.41
CA PHE A 63 -1.56 5.91 4.23
C PHE A 63 -1.39 4.95 5.41
N SER A 64 -0.40 5.18 6.27
CA SER A 64 -0.16 4.43 7.50
C SER A 64 -1.17 4.83 8.58
N GLU A 65 -1.93 3.87 9.12
CA GLU A 65 -2.87 4.15 10.23
C GLU A 65 -2.17 4.72 11.47
N ASP A 66 -0.94 4.26 11.75
CA ASP A 66 -0.13 4.72 12.88
C ASP A 66 0.63 6.03 12.60
N GLY A 67 0.57 6.55 11.36
CA GLY A 67 1.28 7.75 10.91
C GLY A 67 2.81 7.61 10.95
N ARG A 68 3.33 6.39 11.11
CA ARG A 68 4.78 6.11 11.16
C ARG A 68 5.35 5.65 9.83
N GLY A 69 4.49 5.47 8.82
CA GLY A 69 4.89 5.00 7.50
C GLY A 69 4.97 3.48 7.39
N ASN A 70 4.46 2.74 8.37
CA ASN A 70 4.28 1.29 8.27
C ASN A 70 2.96 1.02 7.56
N LEU A 71 2.98 0.26 6.47
CA LEU A 71 1.78 -0.06 5.71
C LEU A 71 1.40 -1.52 5.90
N THR A 72 0.14 -1.76 6.24
CA THR A 72 -0.50 -3.06 6.11
C THR A 72 -0.79 -3.37 4.64
N PHE A 73 -1.24 -4.59 4.35
CA PHE A 73 -1.71 -4.90 3.01
C PHE A 73 -2.94 -4.07 2.61
N ASP A 74 -3.82 -3.77 3.55
CA ASP A 74 -5.00 -2.94 3.30
C ASP A 74 -4.58 -1.48 2.98
N ASP A 75 -3.66 -0.91 3.75
CA ASP A 75 -3.11 0.43 3.46
C ASP A 75 -2.42 0.49 2.09
N PHE A 76 -1.73 -0.60 1.73
CA PHE A 76 -1.10 -0.74 0.42
C PHE A 76 -2.14 -0.77 -0.69
N LEU A 77 -3.24 -1.49 -0.52
CA LEU A 77 -4.36 -1.47 -1.47
C LEU A 77 -4.95 -0.06 -1.58
N ASP A 78 -5.20 0.63 -0.47
CA ASP A 78 -5.75 1.98 -0.47
C ASP A 78 -4.82 2.97 -1.18
N MET A 79 -3.52 2.89 -0.93
CA MET A 79 -2.50 3.69 -1.61
C MET A 79 -2.58 3.49 -3.12
N PHE A 80 -2.50 2.25 -3.60
CA PHE A 80 -2.60 1.95 -5.03
C PHE A 80 -3.97 2.33 -5.62
N SER A 81 -5.03 2.27 -4.82
CA SER A 81 -6.38 2.66 -5.26
C SER A 81 -6.42 4.14 -5.60
N VAL A 82 -5.88 4.99 -4.73
CA VAL A 82 -5.81 6.44 -4.96
C VAL A 82 -4.92 6.78 -6.16
N PHE A 83 -3.80 6.07 -6.35
CA PHE A 83 -2.92 6.28 -7.50
C PHE A 83 -3.45 5.71 -8.82
N SER A 84 -4.47 4.83 -8.79
CA SER A 84 -5.07 4.26 -10.00
C SER A 84 -5.69 5.35 -10.88
N GLU A 85 -5.57 5.21 -12.20
CA GLU A 85 -6.24 6.11 -13.16
C GLU A 85 -7.75 6.13 -12.97
N MET A 86 -8.33 4.99 -12.55
CA MET A 86 -9.77 4.83 -12.33
C MET A 86 -10.29 5.55 -11.09
N ALA A 87 -9.43 6.01 -10.18
CA ALA A 87 -9.88 6.71 -8.98
C ALA A 87 -10.42 8.12 -9.30
N PRO A 88 -11.54 8.51 -8.67
CA PRO A 88 -12.16 9.81 -8.92
C PRO A 88 -11.25 10.96 -8.50
N LEU A 89 -11.28 12.05 -9.25
CA LEU A 89 -10.42 13.22 -9.03
C LEU A 89 -10.53 13.77 -7.59
N GLN A 90 -11.74 13.80 -7.03
CA GLN A 90 -11.99 14.29 -5.67
C GLN A 90 -11.23 13.47 -4.61
N LEU A 91 -11.12 12.16 -4.80
CA LEU A 91 -10.35 11.29 -3.90
C LEU A 91 -8.85 11.60 -4.01
N LYS A 92 -8.34 11.73 -5.24
CA LYS A 92 -6.93 12.09 -5.48
C LYS A 92 -6.57 13.43 -4.87
N LEU A 93 -7.42 14.45 -5.05
CA LEU A 93 -7.23 15.78 -4.47
C LEU A 93 -7.22 15.71 -2.94
N LYS A 94 -8.17 15.00 -2.32
CA LYS A 94 -8.22 14.83 -0.86
C LYS A 94 -6.90 14.28 -0.30
N TYR A 95 -6.33 13.26 -0.95
CA TYR A 95 -5.05 12.71 -0.52
C TYR A 95 -3.85 13.61 -0.88
N ALA A 96 -3.86 14.27 -2.04
CA ALA A 96 -2.84 15.23 -2.41
C ALA A 96 -2.72 16.37 -1.38
N PHE A 97 -3.84 16.90 -0.90
CA PHE A 97 -3.88 17.90 0.17
C PHE A 97 -3.42 17.37 1.53
N ARG A 98 -3.49 16.06 1.78
CA ARG A 98 -2.93 15.45 3.00
C ARG A 98 -1.42 15.21 2.90
N ILE A 99 -0.94 14.97 1.68
CA ILE A 99 0.47 14.71 1.39
C ILE A 99 1.28 16.02 1.35
N TYR A 100 0.71 17.11 0.85
CA TYR A 100 1.34 18.44 0.85
C TYR A 100 1.25 19.09 2.24
#